data_AF-A0A543B9W6-F1
#
_entry.id   AF-A0A543B9W6-F1
#
_cell.length_a   1.000
_cell.length_b   1.000
_cell.length_c   1.000
_cell.angle_alpha   90.00
_cell.angle_beta   90.00
_cell.angle_gamma   90.00
#
_symmetry.space_group_name_H-M   'P 1'
#
loop_
_entity.id
_entity.type
_entity.pdbx_description
1 polymer ?
#
loop_
_entity_poly.entity_id
_entity_poly.type
_entity_poly.pdbx_seq_one_letter_code
_entity_poly.pdbx_strand_id
1 'polypeptide(L)'
;MTTTAQTTADLSVRRSDQAAPTAALVPYTDRLLDDLVDFHARTLLPGGRKFPTSDVGVGDGIAGHVPGTAVVLRAGHEIAGYAALFAPQVPGAPGWHANVVHAREISDGSAGLLWSHIVEAFHLHRPHAAGVGHLRVFESRAHDAALRAAAAHGFTEERRFHARRRPLTPADRKAPETPGLTTIGWDEVFDLGLTEQVRHVQYVSFLEHFGGLSKSPSAWEHHLRGPIFAPELSVAVLADDQAVPTVVGALLASRYTDDSSGVRESQAHADYIGVLPEWRRRGVAEAAIRAHLSRAVERGYAAASLGVDTVNDAANRVYHRLGYEISGGSAAFRLDA
;
A
#
# COMPACT_ATOMS: atom_id res chain seq x y z
N MET A 1 -13.40 -9.03 -71.62
CA MET A 1 -12.32 -10.03 -71.41
C MET A 1 -11.03 -9.28 -71.73
N THR A 2 -10.10 -8.95 -70.84
CA THR A 2 -9.64 -9.51 -69.55
C THR A 2 -8.73 -8.40 -68.95
N THR A 3 -8.95 -7.89 -67.72
CA THR A 3 -8.09 -8.02 -66.50
C THR A 3 -6.57 -7.77 -66.76
N THR A 4 -5.74 -7.02 -66.03
CA THR A 4 -5.57 -6.57 -64.62
C THR A 4 -4.40 -5.54 -64.67
N ALA A 5 -4.20 -4.55 -63.79
CA ALA A 5 -3.47 -4.69 -62.52
C ALA A 5 -3.40 -3.36 -61.76
N GLN A 6 -3.59 -3.46 -60.44
CA GLN A 6 -3.48 -2.43 -59.42
C GLN A 6 -2.03 -1.96 -59.22
N THR A 7 -1.86 -0.65 -59.07
CA THR A 7 -0.69 -0.06 -58.41
C THR A 7 -1.05 0.19 -56.95
N THR A 8 -0.61 -0.69 -56.06
CA THR A 8 -0.56 -0.46 -54.62
C THR A 8 0.74 0.27 -54.29
N ALA A 9 0.64 1.54 -53.89
CA ALA A 9 1.74 2.27 -53.28
C ALA A 9 1.81 1.89 -51.79
N ASP A 10 2.90 1.20 -51.46
CA ASP A 10 3.33 0.79 -50.14
C ASP A 10 3.72 2.03 -49.29
N LEU A 11 2.95 2.33 -48.25
CA LEU A 11 3.30 3.27 -47.18
C LEU A 11 3.69 2.46 -45.94
N SER A 12 4.78 1.70 -46.05
CA SER A 12 5.51 1.16 -44.92
C SER A 12 6.22 2.31 -44.19
N VAL A 13 5.55 2.87 -43.20
CA VAL A 13 6.16 3.78 -42.21
C VAL A 13 7.27 3.01 -41.51
N ARG A 14 8.51 3.38 -41.81
CA ARG A 14 9.70 3.00 -41.04
C ARG A 14 9.48 3.42 -39.58
N ARG A 15 9.14 2.48 -38.71
CA ARG A 15 9.47 2.60 -37.29
C ARG A 15 11.00 2.58 -37.23
N SER A 16 11.59 3.72 -36.95
CA SER A 16 12.98 3.83 -36.56
C SER A 16 13.24 2.90 -35.37
N ASP A 17 14.09 1.90 -35.55
CA ASP A 17 14.79 1.18 -34.49
C ASP A 17 15.69 2.17 -33.74
N GLN A 18 15.08 2.98 -32.87
CA GLN A 18 15.82 3.69 -31.85
C GLN A 18 16.01 2.69 -30.73
N ALA A 19 17.24 2.19 -30.55
CA ALA A 19 17.58 1.30 -29.45
C ALA A 19 17.02 1.90 -28.15
N ALA A 20 16.23 1.11 -27.43
CA ALA A 20 15.67 1.55 -26.16
C ALA A 20 16.82 2.07 -25.26
N PRO A 21 16.66 3.22 -24.60
CA PRO A 21 17.73 3.81 -23.80
C PRO A 21 18.19 2.80 -22.74
N THR A 22 19.51 2.61 -22.61
CA THR A 22 20.10 1.67 -21.65
C THR A 22 19.70 2.07 -20.23
N ALA A 23 19.03 1.16 -19.52
CA ALA A 23 18.64 1.37 -18.14
C ALA A 23 19.86 1.25 -17.21
N ALA A 24 19.96 2.14 -16.22
CA ALA A 24 21.05 2.14 -15.26
C ALA A 24 20.57 2.54 -13.86
N LEU A 25 21.21 1.98 -12.83
CA LEU A 25 21.01 2.38 -11.44
C LEU A 25 21.94 3.54 -11.10
N VAL A 26 21.39 4.58 -10.47
CA VAL A 26 22.16 5.68 -9.88
C VAL A 26 21.87 5.76 -8.38
N PRO A 27 22.84 6.13 -7.52
CA PRO A 27 22.58 6.33 -6.11
C PRO A 27 21.47 7.36 -5.87
N TYR A 28 20.60 7.11 -4.89
CA TYR A 28 19.65 8.10 -4.42
C TYR A 28 20.37 9.29 -3.77
N THR A 29 19.86 10.49 -4.01
CA THR A 29 20.22 11.71 -3.28
C THR A 29 18.95 12.52 -3.05
N ASP A 30 18.91 13.35 -2.00
CA ASP A 30 17.73 14.16 -1.68
C ASP A 30 17.31 15.10 -2.83
N ARG A 31 18.24 15.44 -3.73
CA ARG A 31 17.95 16.21 -4.96
C ARG A 31 17.03 15.49 -5.94
N LEU A 32 16.89 14.17 -5.82
CA LEU A 32 16.00 13.35 -6.65
C LEU A 32 14.62 13.17 -6.01
N LEU A 33 14.35 13.75 -4.83
CA LEU A 33 13.09 13.53 -4.13
C LEU A 33 11.88 14.05 -4.93
N ASP A 34 11.95 15.27 -5.46
CA ASP A 34 10.86 15.85 -6.26
C ASP A 34 10.62 15.04 -7.55
N ASP A 35 11.70 14.69 -8.24
CA ASP A 35 11.73 13.79 -9.40
C ASP A 35 11.02 12.45 -9.11
N LEU A 36 11.24 11.88 -7.92
CA LEU A 36 10.63 10.63 -7.49
C LEU A 36 9.17 10.81 -7.05
N VAL A 37 8.81 11.93 -6.43
CA VAL A 37 7.42 12.31 -6.12
C VAL A 37 6.61 12.39 -7.42
N ASP A 38 7.16 13.07 -8.42
CA ASP A 38 6.59 13.19 -9.75
C ASP A 38 6.47 11.83 -10.45
N PHE A 39 7.51 11.00 -10.39
CA PHE A 39 7.46 9.63 -10.88
C PHE A 39 6.35 8.83 -10.19
N HIS A 40 6.27 8.89 -8.85
CA HIS A 40 5.27 8.14 -8.08
C HIS A 40 3.85 8.60 -8.42
N ALA A 41 3.63 9.90 -8.60
CA ALA A 41 2.35 10.45 -9.02
C ALA A 41 1.89 9.93 -10.39
N ARG A 42 2.82 9.60 -11.31
CA ARG A 42 2.54 9.00 -12.62
C ARG A 42 2.46 7.47 -12.62
N THR A 43 2.89 6.82 -11.54
CA THR A 43 3.11 5.36 -11.47
C THR A 43 2.13 4.66 -10.53
N LEU A 44 1.22 5.41 -9.88
CA LEU A 44 0.19 4.84 -9.03
C LEU A 44 -0.66 3.83 -9.81
N LEU A 45 -0.78 2.63 -9.25
CA LEU A 45 -1.18 1.42 -9.96
C LEU A 45 -2.69 1.32 -10.23
N PRO A 46 -3.07 0.68 -11.34
CA PRO A 46 -4.21 -0.24 -11.44
C PRO A 46 -4.19 -1.39 -10.43
N GLY A 47 -5.33 -1.66 -9.78
CA GLY A 47 -5.54 -2.93 -9.09
C GLY A 47 -5.07 -2.97 -7.63
N GLY A 48 -4.89 -1.80 -7.02
CA GLY A 48 -4.78 -1.67 -5.57
C GLY A 48 -3.38 -1.33 -5.06
N ARG A 49 -3.38 -0.55 -3.99
CA ARG A 49 -2.21 -0.20 -3.19
C ARG A 49 -1.43 -1.44 -2.75
N LYS A 50 -0.08 -1.36 -2.75
CA LYS A 50 0.79 -2.39 -2.15
C LYS A 50 0.50 -2.45 -0.64
N PHE A 51 -0.13 -3.51 -0.16
CA PHE A 51 -0.32 -3.73 1.28
C PHE A 51 0.91 -4.48 1.82
N PRO A 52 1.49 -4.11 3.00
CA PRO A 52 1.12 -3.02 3.90
C PRO A 52 1.90 -1.71 3.64
N THR A 53 2.76 -1.66 2.62
CA THR A 53 3.62 -0.50 2.33
C THR A 53 2.86 0.70 1.74
N SER A 54 1.54 0.73 1.87
CA SER A 54 0.63 1.77 1.39
C SER A 54 0.66 3.06 2.21
N ASP A 55 1.47 3.09 3.26
CA ASP A 55 1.54 4.17 4.26
C ASP A 55 2.64 5.20 4.01
N VAL A 56 3.50 4.97 3.01
CA VAL A 56 4.72 5.75 2.85
C VAL A 56 4.68 6.57 1.58
N GLY A 57 4.64 7.91 1.73
CA GLY A 57 4.97 8.80 0.62
C GLY A 57 6.38 8.46 0.12
N VAL A 58 6.76 8.89 -1.09
CA VAL A 58 8.12 8.61 -1.62
C VAL A 58 9.22 8.94 -0.60
N GLY A 59 9.05 10.04 0.14
CA GLY A 59 9.91 10.41 1.26
C GLY A 59 10.00 9.32 2.31
N ASP A 60 8.88 8.84 2.87
CA ASP A 60 8.88 7.76 3.85
C ASP A 60 9.29 6.40 3.28
N GLY A 61 9.08 6.20 1.97
CA GLY A 61 9.41 4.98 1.24
C GLY A 61 10.90 4.81 0.97
N ILE A 62 11.69 5.87 1.22
CA ILE A 62 13.16 5.92 1.13
C ILE A 62 13.78 6.37 2.46
N ALA A 63 13.07 7.11 3.31
CA ALA A 63 13.58 7.61 4.57
C ALA A 63 13.90 6.47 5.55
N GLY A 64 15.07 6.54 6.17
CA GLY A 64 15.54 5.50 7.08
C GLY A 64 16.08 4.25 6.39
N HIS A 65 16.33 4.29 5.07
CA HIS A 65 17.05 3.25 4.37
C HIS A 65 18.46 3.07 4.93
N VAL A 66 19.01 1.87 4.75
CA VAL A 66 20.39 1.54 5.11
C VAL A 66 21.32 2.40 4.26
N PRO A 67 22.23 3.21 4.85
CA PRO A 67 23.06 4.15 4.09
C PRO A 67 23.76 3.50 2.90
N GLY A 68 23.66 4.13 1.73
CA GLY A 68 24.29 3.65 0.49
C GLY A 68 23.53 2.56 -0.27
N THR A 69 22.36 2.13 0.21
CA THR A 69 21.56 1.08 -0.44
C THR A 69 20.41 1.58 -1.30
N ALA A 70 20.02 2.85 -1.18
CA ALA A 70 18.95 3.42 -2.00
C ALA A 70 19.46 3.79 -3.41
N VAL A 71 18.74 3.35 -4.44
CA VAL A 71 19.06 3.59 -5.85
C VAL A 71 17.82 4.01 -6.64
N VAL A 72 18.05 4.76 -7.71
CA VAL A 72 17.05 5.15 -8.71
C VAL A 72 17.41 4.51 -10.03
N LEU A 73 16.46 3.82 -10.64
CA LEU A 73 16.58 3.28 -11.99
C LEU A 73 16.22 4.38 -13.00
N ARG A 74 17.16 4.73 -13.87
CA ARG A 74 16.93 5.65 -14.99
C ARG A 74 16.93 4.90 -16.31
N ALA A 75 15.97 5.24 -17.17
CA ALA A 75 15.92 4.85 -18.57
C ALA A 75 16.15 6.12 -19.42
N GLY A 76 17.41 6.40 -19.76
CA GLY A 76 17.79 7.68 -20.32
C GLY A 76 17.62 8.81 -19.29
N HIS A 77 16.82 9.82 -19.62
CA HIS A 77 16.52 10.94 -18.71
C HIS A 77 15.34 10.68 -17.76
N GLU A 78 14.55 9.64 -18.02
CA GLU A 78 13.36 9.33 -17.24
C GLU A 78 13.69 8.41 -16.06
N ILE A 79 12.94 8.58 -14.97
CA ILE A 79 12.95 7.62 -13.85
C ILE A 79 11.98 6.50 -14.18
N ALA A 80 12.50 5.27 -14.14
CA ALA A 80 11.75 4.04 -14.36
C ALA A 80 11.49 3.26 -13.07
N GLY A 81 12.13 3.65 -11.96
CA GLY A 81 11.92 3.03 -10.65
C GLY A 81 12.93 3.47 -9.60
N TYR A 82 12.78 2.94 -8.38
CA TYR A 82 13.74 3.07 -7.30
C TYR A 82 13.67 1.84 -6.38
N ALA A 83 14.73 1.65 -5.61
CA ALA A 83 14.82 0.60 -4.61
C ALA A 83 15.53 1.11 -3.35
N ALA A 84 15.10 0.65 -2.18
CA ALA A 84 15.71 0.97 -0.90
C ALA A 84 15.63 -0.21 0.08
N LEU A 85 16.72 -0.50 0.80
CA LEU A 85 16.80 -1.55 1.82
C LEU A 85 16.65 -0.95 3.22
N PHE A 86 15.94 -1.66 4.10
CA PHE A 86 15.69 -1.26 5.47
C PHE A 86 16.12 -2.36 6.44
N ALA A 87 16.84 -1.95 7.48
CA ALA A 87 17.20 -2.82 8.58
C ALA A 87 15.97 -3.11 9.47
N PRO A 88 15.98 -4.24 10.22
CA PRO A 88 14.94 -4.53 11.19
C PRO A 88 14.79 -3.38 12.22
N GLN A 89 13.55 -2.96 12.49
CA GLN A 89 13.29 -1.88 13.46
C GLN A 89 13.70 -2.26 14.90
N VAL A 90 13.63 -3.54 15.23
CA VAL A 90 14.08 -4.07 16.52
C VAL A 90 15.51 -4.60 16.34
N PRO A 91 16.51 -4.07 17.09
CA PRO A 91 17.88 -4.56 17.01
C PRO A 91 17.97 -6.07 17.24
N GLY A 92 18.66 -6.78 16.34
CA GLY A 92 18.83 -8.23 16.41
C GLY A 92 17.65 -9.06 15.87
N ALA A 93 16.54 -8.43 15.45
CA ALA A 93 15.49 -9.15 14.75
C ALA A 93 15.99 -9.61 13.36
N PRO A 94 15.53 -10.77 12.85
CA PRO A 94 16.04 -11.32 11.59
C PRO A 94 15.44 -10.65 10.33
N GLY A 95 14.35 -9.88 10.45
CA GLY A 95 13.56 -9.43 9.30
C GLY A 95 14.00 -8.10 8.70
N TRP A 96 14.68 -8.16 7.57
CA TRP A 96 14.96 -7.04 6.69
C TRP A 96 13.79 -6.83 5.73
N HIS A 97 13.61 -5.60 5.25
CA HIS A 97 12.58 -5.25 4.26
C HIS A 97 13.19 -4.39 3.16
N ALA A 98 12.71 -4.49 1.93
CA ALA A 98 13.05 -3.54 0.88
C ALA A 98 11.80 -3.03 0.15
N ASN A 99 11.83 -1.75 -0.19
CA ASN A 99 10.90 -1.16 -1.14
C ASN A 99 11.50 -1.25 -2.53
N VAL A 100 10.79 -1.89 -3.45
CA VAL A 100 11.10 -1.88 -4.88
C VAL A 100 9.90 -1.27 -5.58
N VAL A 101 10.08 -0.14 -6.24
CA VAL A 101 9.02 0.62 -6.91
C VAL A 101 9.45 0.89 -8.33
N HIS A 102 8.58 0.65 -9.30
CA HIS A 102 8.92 0.76 -10.71
C HIS A 102 7.71 1.17 -11.54
N ALA A 103 7.97 1.66 -12.75
CA ALA A 103 6.96 1.95 -13.75
C ALA A 103 6.08 0.71 -14.00
N ARG A 104 4.80 0.93 -14.30
CA ARG A 104 3.83 -0.14 -14.62
C ARG A 104 4.39 -1.09 -15.67
N GLU A 105 4.91 -0.50 -16.75
CA GLU A 105 5.63 -1.22 -17.79
C GLU A 105 7.11 -1.13 -17.49
N ILE A 106 7.67 -2.20 -16.94
CA ILE A 106 9.11 -2.36 -16.74
C ILE A 106 9.58 -3.59 -17.52
N SER A 107 10.74 -3.47 -18.17
CA SER A 107 11.36 -4.61 -18.85
C SER A 107 11.96 -5.60 -17.85
N ASP A 108 12.12 -6.86 -18.25
CA ASP A 108 12.76 -7.89 -17.41
C ASP A 108 14.19 -7.50 -17.00
N GLY A 109 14.95 -6.86 -17.90
CA GLY A 109 16.30 -6.37 -17.58
C GLY A 109 16.29 -5.28 -16.52
N SER A 110 15.41 -4.29 -16.65
CA SER A 110 15.27 -3.19 -15.68
C SER A 110 14.77 -3.67 -14.32
N ALA A 111 13.80 -4.59 -14.29
CA ALA A 111 13.37 -5.24 -13.06
C ALA A 111 14.53 -6.03 -12.44
N GLY A 112 15.24 -6.83 -13.24
CA GLY A 112 16.41 -7.60 -12.81
C GLY A 112 17.48 -6.73 -12.13
N LEU A 113 17.76 -5.53 -12.65
CA LEU A 113 18.70 -4.59 -12.04
C LEU A 113 18.29 -4.20 -10.61
N LEU A 114 17.04 -3.74 -10.42
CA LEU A 114 16.54 -3.32 -9.11
C LEU A 114 16.57 -4.47 -8.08
N TRP A 115 16.13 -5.66 -8.50
CA TRP A 115 16.08 -6.83 -7.62
C TRP A 115 17.48 -7.36 -7.30
N SER A 116 18.39 -7.42 -8.28
CA SER A 116 19.79 -7.83 -8.04
C SER A 116 20.46 -6.91 -7.03
N HIS A 117 20.32 -5.60 -7.20
CA HIS A 117 20.89 -4.60 -6.30
C HIS A 117 20.41 -4.79 -4.86
N ILE A 118 19.11 -5.01 -4.65
CA ILE A 118 18.55 -5.20 -3.30
C ILE A 118 19.02 -6.50 -2.66
N VAL A 119 19.14 -7.58 -3.43
CA VAL A 119 19.66 -8.86 -2.94
C VAL A 119 21.13 -8.75 -2.55
N GLU A 120 21.95 -8.12 -3.40
CA GLU A 120 23.37 -7.84 -3.11
C GLU A 120 23.52 -6.97 -1.87
N ALA A 121 22.74 -5.88 -1.77
CA ALA A 121 22.74 -4.99 -0.62
C ALA A 121 22.35 -5.73 0.67
N PHE A 122 21.33 -6.60 0.62
CA PHE A 122 20.91 -7.42 1.76
C PHE A 122 22.04 -8.36 2.20
N HIS A 123 22.68 -9.08 1.27
CA HIS A 123 23.77 -9.98 1.62
C HIS A 123 25.00 -9.25 2.18
N LEU A 124 25.28 -8.04 1.70
CA LEU A 124 26.38 -7.22 2.19
C LEU A 124 26.13 -6.69 3.62
N HIS A 125 24.92 -6.24 3.93
CA HIS A 125 24.62 -5.53 5.18
C HIS A 125 24.06 -6.41 6.29
N ARG A 126 23.52 -7.59 5.97
CA ARG A 126 23.02 -8.51 6.99
C ARG A 126 24.16 -8.99 7.91
N PRO A 127 23.87 -9.30 9.18
CA PRO A 127 24.83 -9.98 10.04
C PRO A 127 25.32 -11.28 9.38
N HIS A 128 26.62 -11.54 9.44
CA HIS A 128 27.25 -12.70 8.78
C HIS A 128 27.07 -14.02 9.54
N ALA A 129 26.35 -14.02 10.67
CA ALA A 129 26.03 -15.25 11.37
C ALA A 129 25.16 -16.14 10.46
N ALA A 130 25.67 -17.34 10.14
CA ALA A 130 25.04 -18.25 9.18
C ALA A 130 23.57 -18.54 9.54
N GLY A 131 22.67 -18.40 8.56
CA GLY A 131 21.24 -18.66 8.71
C GLY A 131 20.46 -17.60 9.50
N VAL A 132 21.06 -16.47 9.86
CA VAL A 132 20.36 -15.39 10.57
C VAL A 132 19.93 -14.31 9.60
N GLY A 133 18.64 -14.27 9.31
CA GLY A 133 17.98 -13.15 8.65
C GLY A 133 17.17 -13.53 7.41
N HIS A 134 16.25 -12.65 7.02
CA HIS A 134 15.51 -12.77 5.78
C HIS A 134 15.19 -11.40 5.22
N LEU A 135 15.09 -11.33 3.90
CA LEU A 135 14.63 -10.14 3.19
C LEU A 135 13.20 -10.33 2.75
N ARG A 136 12.35 -9.36 3.08
CA ARG A 136 10.96 -9.29 2.61
C ARG A 136 10.77 -8.15 1.61
N VAL A 137 10.03 -8.41 0.54
CA VAL A 137 9.61 -7.40 -0.44
C VAL A 137 8.12 -7.58 -0.72
N PHE A 138 7.35 -6.49 -0.73
CA PHE A 138 5.93 -6.52 -1.10
C PHE A 138 5.76 -6.09 -2.56
N GLU A 139 5.09 -6.92 -3.35
CA GLU A 139 4.89 -6.66 -4.78
C GLU A 139 3.46 -6.96 -5.23
N SER A 140 2.97 -6.17 -6.18
CA SER A 140 1.71 -6.42 -6.86
C SER A 140 1.81 -7.70 -7.69
N ARG A 141 0.73 -8.49 -7.68
CA ARG A 141 0.64 -9.70 -8.49
C ARG A 141 0.41 -9.43 -9.98
N ALA A 142 0.26 -8.16 -10.37
CA ALA A 142 0.14 -7.75 -11.76
C ALA A 142 1.49 -7.41 -12.43
N HIS A 143 2.61 -7.47 -11.70
CA HIS A 143 3.93 -7.06 -12.21
C HIS A 143 4.80 -8.25 -12.63
N ASP A 144 4.47 -8.87 -13.76
CA ASP A 144 5.12 -10.11 -14.21
C ASP A 144 6.66 -10.04 -14.27
N ALA A 145 7.22 -8.93 -14.74
CA ALA A 145 8.67 -8.73 -14.80
C ALA A 145 9.33 -8.72 -13.40
N ALA A 146 8.69 -8.05 -12.43
CA ALA A 146 9.16 -8.05 -11.04
C ALA A 146 9.01 -9.43 -10.39
N LEU A 147 7.91 -10.14 -10.67
CA LEU A 147 7.70 -11.51 -10.16
C LEU A 147 8.72 -12.50 -10.72
N ARG A 148 9.06 -12.39 -12.02
CA ARG A 148 10.13 -13.17 -12.64
C ARG A 148 11.50 -12.86 -12.02
N ALA A 149 11.80 -11.58 -11.80
CA ALA A 149 13.05 -11.17 -11.15
C ALA A 149 13.14 -11.71 -9.72
N ALA A 150 12.07 -11.58 -8.91
CA ALA A 150 12.00 -12.15 -7.58
C ALA A 150 12.28 -13.66 -7.58
N ALA A 151 11.60 -14.42 -8.46
CA ALA A 151 11.77 -15.86 -8.57
C ALA A 151 13.20 -16.25 -9.00
N ALA A 152 13.82 -15.49 -9.91
CA ALA A 152 15.20 -15.71 -10.36
C ALA A 152 16.23 -15.56 -9.23
N HIS A 153 15.93 -14.74 -8.22
CA HIS A 153 16.76 -14.58 -7.01
C HIS A 153 16.37 -15.53 -5.86
N GLY A 154 15.46 -16.48 -6.09
CA GLY A 154 15.08 -17.48 -5.09
C GLY A 154 14.07 -16.99 -4.05
N PHE A 155 13.39 -15.86 -4.29
CA PHE A 155 12.28 -15.45 -3.43
C PHE A 155 11.12 -16.44 -3.50
N THR A 156 10.47 -16.67 -2.37
CA THR A 156 9.25 -17.46 -2.25
C THR A 156 8.09 -16.59 -1.77
N GLU A 157 6.87 -16.90 -2.22
CA GLU A 157 5.66 -16.23 -1.73
C GLU A 157 5.40 -16.64 -0.28
N GLU A 158 5.53 -15.71 0.66
CA GLU A 158 5.30 -15.95 2.09
C GLU A 158 3.85 -15.64 2.49
N ARG A 159 3.25 -14.63 1.85
CA ARG A 159 1.89 -14.19 2.20
C ARG A 159 1.19 -13.49 1.05
N ARG A 160 -0.15 -13.57 1.02
CA ARG A 160 -0.98 -12.92 0.01
C ARG A 160 -1.98 -11.96 0.63
N PHE A 161 -2.28 -10.91 -0.12
CA PHE A 161 -3.24 -9.88 0.23
C PHE A 161 -4.20 -9.62 -0.95
N HIS A 162 -5.47 -9.40 -0.63
CA HIS A 162 -6.47 -8.90 -1.57
C HIS A 162 -6.58 -7.39 -1.44
N ALA A 163 -6.48 -6.70 -2.57
CA ALA A 163 -7.07 -5.38 -2.69
C ALA A 163 -8.57 -5.55 -2.91
N ARG A 164 -9.38 -4.80 -2.18
CA ARG A 164 -10.83 -4.82 -2.30
C ARG A 164 -11.37 -3.43 -2.58
N ARG A 165 -12.45 -3.36 -3.36
CA ARG A 165 -13.13 -2.13 -3.75
C ARG A 165 -14.65 -2.32 -3.70
N ARG A 166 -15.37 -1.24 -3.40
CA ARG A 166 -16.81 -1.15 -3.68
C ARG A 166 -17.18 0.25 -4.18
N PRO A 167 -18.16 0.37 -5.10
CA PRO A 167 -18.73 1.67 -5.43
C PRO A 167 -19.49 2.24 -4.22
N LEU A 168 -19.44 3.56 -4.07
CA LEU A 168 -20.25 4.30 -3.10
C LEU A 168 -21.58 4.71 -3.73
N THR A 169 -22.65 4.67 -2.95
CA THR A 169 -24.00 5.00 -3.41
C THR A 169 -24.66 6.01 -2.46
N PRO A 170 -25.71 6.73 -2.88
CA PRO A 170 -26.45 7.61 -1.97
C PRO A 170 -27.01 6.90 -0.72
N ALA A 171 -27.24 5.58 -0.79
CA ALA A 171 -27.70 4.78 0.35
C ALA A 171 -26.66 4.67 1.46
N ASP A 172 -25.36 4.82 1.15
CA ASP A 172 -24.28 4.78 2.13
C ASP A 172 -24.20 6.05 2.98
N ARG A 173 -24.88 7.14 2.59
CA ARG A 173 -24.82 8.44 3.28
C ARG A 173 -25.22 8.36 4.75
N LYS A 174 -26.14 7.46 5.12
CA LYS A 174 -26.56 7.27 6.51
C LYS A 174 -26.04 5.93 7.02
N ALA A 175 -25.05 5.98 7.92
CA ALA A 175 -24.65 4.80 8.67
C ALA A 175 -25.83 4.34 9.57
N PRO A 176 -26.23 3.06 9.51
CA PRO A 176 -27.16 2.47 10.48
C PRO A 176 -26.60 2.58 11.90
N GLU A 177 -27.48 2.87 12.85
CA GLU A 177 -27.16 2.81 14.27
C GLU A 177 -26.79 1.38 14.67
N THR A 178 -25.79 1.24 15.54
CA THR A 178 -25.41 -0.04 16.13
C THR A 178 -25.65 0.06 17.63
N PRO A 179 -26.58 -0.71 18.22
CA PRO A 179 -26.94 -0.57 19.63
C PRO A 179 -25.72 -0.65 20.56
N GLY A 180 -25.60 0.32 21.46
CA GLY A 180 -24.51 0.41 22.45
C GLY A 180 -23.18 0.92 21.90
N LEU A 181 -23.15 1.39 20.64
CA LEU A 181 -21.98 1.96 20.00
C LEU A 181 -22.31 3.32 19.36
N THR A 182 -21.45 4.30 19.63
CA THR A 182 -21.45 5.60 18.96
C THR A 182 -20.23 5.72 18.07
N THR A 183 -20.39 6.20 16.83
CA THR A 183 -19.26 6.50 15.93
C THR A 183 -19.01 8.00 15.87
N ILE A 184 -17.78 8.42 16.10
CA ILE A 184 -17.36 9.83 16.06
C ILE A 184 -16.32 10.09 14.97
N GLY A 185 -16.29 11.33 14.49
CA GLY A 185 -15.29 11.80 13.54
C GLY A 185 -13.92 12.07 14.16
N TRP A 186 -12.91 12.24 13.30
CA TRP A 186 -11.57 12.60 13.75
C TRP A 186 -11.50 13.94 14.51
N ASP A 187 -12.27 14.95 14.09
CA ASP A 187 -12.30 16.25 14.78
C ASP A 187 -12.78 16.07 16.23
N GLU A 188 -13.83 15.28 16.45
CA GLU A 188 -14.32 14.95 17.79
C GLU A 188 -13.32 14.10 18.59
N VAL A 189 -12.62 13.15 17.94
CA VAL A 189 -11.53 12.39 18.57
C VAL A 189 -10.46 13.34 19.10
N PHE A 190 -10.10 14.35 18.32
CA PHE A 190 -9.10 15.35 18.70
C PHE A 190 -9.61 16.24 19.84
N ASP A 191 -10.80 16.81 19.71
CA ASP A 191 -11.40 17.72 20.69
C ASP A 191 -11.62 17.05 22.06
N LEU A 192 -11.96 15.76 22.06
CA LEU A 192 -12.13 14.97 23.27
C LEU A 192 -10.82 14.38 23.84
N GLY A 193 -9.67 14.61 23.18
CA GLY A 193 -8.37 14.09 23.62
C GLY A 193 -8.24 12.57 23.54
N LEU A 194 -8.95 11.93 22.60
CA LEU A 194 -9.04 10.46 22.47
C LEU A 194 -7.99 9.83 21.56
N THR A 195 -7.06 10.63 21.01
CA THR A 195 -6.06 10.19 20.02
C THR A 195 -5.18 9.05 20.54
N GLU A 196 -4.81 9.06 21.82
CA GLU A 196 -4.02 7.99 22.43
C GLU A 196 -4.82 6.71 22.63
N GLN A 197 -6.13 6.80 22.92
CA GLN A 197 -6.99 5.61 22.97
C GLN A 197 -7.12 4.99 21.56
N VAL A 198 -7.25 5.81 20.52
CA VAL A 198 -7.24 5.34 19.13
C VAL A 198 -5.91 4.66 18.79
N ARG A 199 -4.77 5.25 19.18
CA ARG A 199 -3.45 4.61 19.03
C ARG A 199 -3.40 3.28 19.76
N HIS A 200 -3.96 3.18 20.97
CA HIS A 200 -4.00 1.94 21.73
C HIS A 200 -4.80 0.85 21.00
N VAL A 201 -5.99 1.18 20.47
CA VAL A 201 -6.76 0.25 19.63
C VAL A 201 -5.95 -0.20 18.42
N GLN A 202 -5.27 0.73 17.74
CA GLN A 202 -4.41 0.43 16.60
C GLN A 202 -3.24 -0.48 17.00
N TYR A 203 -2.57 -0.19 18.12
CA TYR A 203 -1.46 -0.97 18.59
C TYR A 203 -1.90 -2.40 18.91
N VAL A 204 -2.88 -2.57 19.81
CA VAL A 204 -3.36 -3.89 20.27
C VAL A 204 -3.94 -4.72 19.13
N SER A 205 -4.70 -4.10 18.23
CA SER A 205 -5.32 -4.83 17.11
C SER A 205 -4.31 -5.37 16.11
N PHE A 206 -3.14 -4.73 16.01
CA PHE A 206 -2.13 -5.03 15.00
C PHE A 206 -0.82 -5.63 15.56
N LEU A 207 -0.76 -5.93 16.87
CA LEU A 207 0.39 -6.56 17.53
C LEU A 207 0.85 -7.85 16.84
N GLU A 208 -0.09 -8.72 16.48
CA GLU A 208 0.17 -10.02 15.85
C GLU A 208 -0.01 -9.98 14.33
N HIS A 209 -0.25 -8.80 13.75
CA HIS A 209 -0.41 -8.67 12.31
C HIS A 209 0.92 -8.85 11.59
N PHE A 210 0.86 -9.61 10.50
CA PHE A 210 2.01 -9.77 9.62
C PHE A 210 2.49 -8.43 9.07
N GLY A 211 3.80 -8.22 9.10
CA GLY A 211 4.43 -6.97 8.70
C GLY A 211 4.64 -5.98 9.86
N GLY A 212 4.23 -6.30 11.09
CA GLY A 212 4.53 -5.46 12.27
C GLY A 212 3.82 -4.11 12.20
N LEU A 213 2.50 -4.13 12.01
CA LEU A 213 1.71 -2.94 11.70
C LEU A 213 1.33 -2.11 12.93
N SER A 214 1.66 -2.56 14.14
CA SER A 214 1.41 -1.81 15.37
C SER A 214 2.27 -0.53 15.42
N LYS A 215 1.68 0.63 15.71
CA LYS A 215 2.40 1.90 15.76
C LYS A 215 2.86 2.24 17.20
N SER A 216 4.16 2.45 17.36
CA SER A 216 4.73 3.09 18.56
C SER A 216 4.22 4.54 18.70
N PRO A 217 4.41 5.21 19.86
CA PRO A 217 4.04 6.62 20.00
C PRO A 217 4.67 7.53 18.93
N SER A 218 5.96 7.36 18.62
CA SER A 218 6.63 8.17 17.59
C SER A 218 6.11 7.87 16.18
N ALA A 219 5.89 6.59 15.83
CA ALA A 219 5.33 6.20 14.54
C ALA A 219 3.88 6.68 14.37
N TRP A 220 3.14 6.77 15.48
CA TRP A 220 1.79 7.31 15.52
C TRP A 220 1.76 8.80 15.23
N GLU A 221 2.59 9.59 15.92
CA GLU A 221 2.70 11.03 15.67
C GLU A 221 3.12 11.33 14.24
N HIS A 222 4.06 10.56 13.70
CA HIS A 222 4.47 10.67 12.30
C HIS A 222 3.30 10.39 11.35
N HIS A 223 2.54 9.31 11.59
CA HIS A 223 1.38 8.96 10.79
C HIS A 223 0.31 10.06 10.78
N LEU A 224 -0.02 10.63 11.95
CA LEU A 224 -1.04 11.68 12.05
C LEU A 224 -0.64 13.00 11.38
N ARG A 225 0.66 13.29 11.28
CA ARG A 225 1.20 14.47 10.57
C ARG A 225 1.44 14.21 9.08
N GLY A 226 1.39 12.94 8.67
CA GLY A 226 1.69 12.52 7.31
C GLY A 226 0.63 13.00 6.32
N PRO A 227 1.03 13.38 5.09
CA PRO A 227 0.12 13.92 4.08
C PRO A 227 -0.89 12.89 3.55
N ILE A 228 -0.65 11.60 3.82
CA ILE A 228 -1.51 10.50 3.37
C ILE A 228 -2.69 10.31 4.32
N PHE A 229 -2.54 10.61 5.62
CA PHE A 229 -3.61 10.46 6.59
C PHE A 229 -4.79 11.37 6.23
N ALA A 230 -5.98 10.79 6.14
CA ALA A 230 -7.23 11.47 5.84
C ALA A 230 -8.08 11.57 7.11
N PRO A 231 -7.90 12.62 7.94
CA PRO A 231 -8.69 12.79 9.16
C PRO A 231 -10.19 12.84 8.85
N GLU A 232 -10.57 13.44 7.73
CA GLU A 232 -11.96 13.62 7.36
C GLU A 232 -12.69 12.29 7.03
N LEU A 233 -11.93 11.24 6.70
CA LEU A 233 -12.42 9.87 6.42
C LEU A 233 -12.22 8.91 7.60
N SER A 234 -11.51 9.34 8.65
CA SER A 234 -11.14 8.51 9.79
C SER A 234 -12.17 8.64 10.92
N VAL A 235 -12.41 7.54 11.64
CA VAL A 235 -13.45 7.44 12.67
C VAL A 235 -12.99 6.63 13.87
N ALA A 236 -13.58 6.92 15.03
CA ALA A 236 -13.49 6.09 16.23
C ALA A 236 -14.88 5.57 16.62
N VAL A 237 -14.91 4.42 17.28
CA VAL A 237 -16.13 3.81 17.83
C VAL A 237 -16.02 3.84 19.35
N LEU A 238 -17.02 4.44 20.00
CA LEU A 238 -17.16 4.53 21.43
C LEU A 238 -18.17 3.50 21.94
N ALA A 239 -17.95 3.00 23.15
CA ALA A 239 -18.96 2.26 23.90
C ALA A 239 -19.91 3.21 24.64
N ASP A 240 -21.22 3.06 24.46
CA ASP A 240 -22.23 3.94 25.07
C ASP A 240 -22.43 3.69 26.57
N ASP A 241 -22.04 2.52 27.07
CA ASP A 241 -22.29 2.06 28.44
C ASP A 241 -21.24 2.51 29.47
N GLN A 242 -20.31 3.39 29.07
CA GLN A 242 -19.22 3.86 29.90
C GLN A 242 -19.45 5.30 30.37
N ALA A 243 -19.19 5.55 31.66
CA ALA A 243 -19.24 6.90 32.23
C ALA A 243 -18.17 7.85 31.62
N VAL A 244 -17.10 7.28 31.08
CA VAL A 244 -16.02 7.97 30.37
C VAL A 244 -16.00 7.50 28.92
N PRO A 245 -15.88 8.40 27.92
CA PRO A 245 -15.73 8.01 26.53
C PRO A 245 -14.59 7.02 26.35
N THR A 246 -14.94 5.82 25.91
CA THR A 246 -14.00 4.70 25.75
C THR A 246 -13.98 4.26 24.29
N VAL A 247 -12.84 4.43 23.63
CA VAL A 247 -12.64 3.99 22.24
C VAL A 247 -12.42 2.48 22.20
N VAL A 248 -13.31 1.77 21.52
CA VAL A 248 -13.30 0.30 21.43
C VAL A 248 -12.99 -0.21 20.02
N GLY A 249 -13.01 0.68 19.05
CA GLY A 249 -12.64 0.42 17.66
C GLY A 249 -12.23 1.71 16.95
N ALA A 250 -11.49 1.58 15.86
CA ALA A 250 -11.10 2.70 15.03
C ALA A 250 -10.91 2.27 13.58
N LEU A 251 -11.19 3.21 12.67
CA LEU A 251 -10.81 3.11 11.27
C LEU A 251 -10.00 4.34 10.89
N LEU A 252 -8.76 4.11 10.48
CA LEU A 252 -7.87 5.15 9.95
C LEU A 252 -7.81 5.00 8.44
N ALA A 253 -7.95 6.12 7.76
CA ALA A 253 -8.12 6.17 6.33
C ALA A 253 -7.13 7.13 5.68
N SER A 254 -7.04 7.00 4.37
CA SER A 254 -6.27 7.86 3.49
C SER A 254 -6.99 8.04 2.16
N ARG A 255 -6.50 9.00 1.37
CA ARG A 255 -7.03 9.30 0.05
C ARG A 255 -6.31 8.42 -0.98
N TYR A 256 -7.07 7.76 -1.84
CA TYR A 256 -6.51 7.04 -2.97
C TYR A 256 -7.12 7.54 -4.27
N THR A 257 -6.31 7.56 -5.32
CA THR A 257 -6.75 7.84 -6.68
C THR A 257 -6.33 6.65 -7.52
N ASP A 258 -7.30 6.04 -8.20
CA ASP A 258 -7.06 5.00 -9.19
C ASP A 258 -7.28 5.62 -10.58
N ASP A 259 -6.27 5.61 -11.45
CA ASP A 259 -6.33 6.15 -12.81
C ASP A 259 -6.09 5.07 -13.88
N SER A 260 -6.15 3.81 -13.47
CA SER A 260 -5.71 2.67 -14.27
C SER A 260 -6.45 2.39 -15.55
N SER A 261 -7.73 2.73 -15.55
CA SER A 261 -8.64 2.60 -16.66
C SER A 261 -8.54 3.77 -17.63
N GLY A 262 -7.64 4.72 -17.37
CA GLY A 262 -7.60 6.04 -18.02
C GLY A 262 -8.63 7.01 -17.44
N VAL A 263 -9.51 6.56 -16.54
CA VAL A 263 -10.45 7.40 -15.79
C VAL A 263 -9.98 7.52 -14.35
N ARG A 264 -9.73 8.76 -13.92
CA ARG A 264 -9.34 9.07 -12.56
C ARG A 264 -10.53 8.90 -11.61
N GLU A 265 -10.43 7.97 -10.68
CA GLU A 265 -11.43 7.69 -9.65
C GLU A 265 -10.87 7.98 -8.26
N SER A 266 -11.57 8.82 -7.49
CA SER A 266 -11.25 9.05 -6.08
C SER A 266 -11.84 7.92 -5.22
N GLN A 267 -10.98 7.33 -4.39
CA GLN A 267 -11.35 6.27 -3.45
C GLN A 267 -11.02 6.67 -2.01
N ALA A 268 -11.96 6.42 -1.11
CA ALA A 268 -11.71 6.48 0.33
C ALA A 268 -11.08 5.14 0.75
N HIS A 269 -9.79 5.15 1.09
CA HIS A 269 -9.06 3.93 1.43
C HIS A 269 -9.01 3.72 2.94
N ALA A 270 -9.41 2.55 3.42
CA ALA A 270 -9.26 2.18 4.82
C ALA A 270 -7.93 1.45 5.03
N ASP A 271 -6.97 2.11 5.70
CA ASP A 271 -5.63 1.59 5.96
C ASP A 271 -5.63 0.66 7.18
N TYR A 272 -6.30 1.09 8.26
CA TYR A 272 -6.34 0.35 9.52
C TYR A 272 -7.77 0.22 10.01
N ILE A 273 -8.20 -1.00 10.28
CA ILE A 273 -9.49 -1.30 10.93
C ILE A 273 -9.18 -2.13 12.18
N GLY A 274 -9.23 -1.48 13.35
CA GLY A 274 -8.90 -2.07 14.64
C GLY A 274 -10.11 -2.21 15.55
N VAL A 275 -10.15 -3.29 16.33
CA VAL A 275 -11.17 -3.55 17.35
C VAL A 275 -10.50 -4.22 18.55
N LEU A 276 -10.72 -3.67 19.75
CA LEU A 276 -10.21 -4.26 20.98
C LEU A 276 -10.71 -5.71 21.15
N PRO A 277 -9.86 -6.66 21.60
CA PRO A 277 -10.19 -8.07 21.69
C PRO A 277 -11.53 -8.38 22.37
N GLU A 278 -11.82 -7.73 23.49
CA GLU A 278 -13.02 -7.89 24.32
C GLU A 278 -14.31 -7.32 23.69
N TRP A 279 -14.15 -6.48 22.66
CA TRP A 279 -15.23 -5.86 21.87
C TRP A 279 -15.46 -6.52 20.51
N ARG A 280 -14.68 -7.56 20.16
CA ARG A 280 -14.88 -8.31 18.92
C ARG A 280 -16.22 -9.03 18.91
N ARG A 281 -16.76 -9.23 17.69
CA ARG A 281 -18.08 -9.86 17.43
C ARG A 281 -19.28 -9.09 17.98
N ARG A 282 -19.13 -7.78 18.27
CA ARG A 282 -20.21 -6.88 18.71
C ARG A 282 -20.59 -5.82 17.66
N GLY A 283 -20.24 -6.02 16.40
CA GLY A 283 -20.53 -5.06 15.32
C GLY A 283 -19.56 -3.87 15.21
N VAL A 284 -18.57 -3.72 16.09
CA VAL A 284 -17.65 -2.56 16.12
C VAL A 284 -16.95 -2.29 14.78
N ALA A 285 -16.35 -3.30 14.14
CA ALA A 285 -15.70 -3.12 12.85
C ALA A 285 -16.69 -2.69 11.76
N GLU A 286 -17.91 -3.24 11.78
CA GLU A 286 -18.94 -2.87 10.83
C GLU A 286 -19.44 -1.44 11.05
N ALA A 287 -19.62 -1.01 12.31
CA ALA A 287 -19.96 0.36 12.66
C ALA A 287 -18.90 1.34 12.15
N ALA A 288 -17.62 1.05 12.39
CA ALA A 288 -16.50 1.87 11.89
C ALA A 288 -16.50 1.96 10.36
N ILE A 289 -16.64 0.84 9.65
CA ILE A 289 -16.65 0.83 8.18
C ILE A 289 -17.86 1.60 7.64
N ARG A 290 -19.06 1.44 8.21
CA ARG A 290 -20.26 2.16 7.75
C ARG A 290 -20.16 3.67 7.99
N ALA A 291 -19.59 4.09 9.13
CA ALA A 291 -19.33 5.50 9.40
C ALA A 291 -18.31 6.09 8.40
N HIS A 292 -17.24 5.35 8.10
CA HIS A 292 -16.27 5.73 7.05
C HIS A 292 -16.93 5.89 5.67
N LEU A 293 -17.76 4.93 5.26
CA LEU A 293 -18.47 4.97 3.98
C LEU A 293 -19.43 6.17 3.89
N SER A 294 -20.16 6.46 4.96
CA SER A 294 -21.03 7.64 5.06
C SER A 294 -20.25 8.93 4.87
N ARG A 295 -19.13 9.09 5.58
CA ARG A 295 -18.24 10.26 5.45
C ARG A 295 -17.63 10.40 4.06
N ALA A 296 -17.29 9.28 3.41
CA ALA A 296 -16.78 9.26 2.05
C ALA A 296 -17.83 9.76 1.04
N VAL A 297 -19.09 9.33 1.18
CA VAL A 297 -20.20 9.80 0.33
C VAL A 297 -20.47 11.29 0.51
N GLU A 298 -20.45 11.78 1.75
CA GLU A 298 -20.61 13.22 2.06
C GLU A 298 -19.54 14.08 1.40
N ARG A 299 -18.34 13.51 1.18
CA ARG A 299 -17.18 14.20 0.60
C ARG A 299 -17.02 13.96 -0.90
N GLY A 300 -17.97 13.27 -1.53
CA GLY A 300 -17.98 13.07 -2.98
C GLY A 300 -16.96 12.05 -3.49
N TYR A 301 -16.52 11.09 -2.65
CA TYR A 301 -15.73 9.96 -3.13
C TYR A 301 -16.60 9.03 -3.98
N ALA A 302 -16.01 8.48 -5.05
CA ALA A 302 -16.71 7.59 -5.97
C ALA A 302 -16.76 6.14 -5.47
N ALA A 303 -15.71 5.71 -4.76
CA ALA A 303 -15.59 4.35 -4.25
C ALA A 303 -14.88 4.30 -2.89
N ALA A 304 -14.96 3.15 -2.23
CA ALA A 304 -14.15 2.84 -1.06
C ALA A 304 -13.28 1.61 -1.33
N SER A 305 -12.08 1.57 -0.77
CA SER A 305 -11.15 0.45 -0.92
C SER A 305 -10.38 0.11 0.34
N LEU A 306 -9.82 -1.10 0.39
CA LEU A 306 -9.00 -1.59 1.49
C LEU A 306 -8.06 -2.71 1.03
N GLY A 307 -7.03 -2.98 1.82
CA GLY A 307 -6.19 -4.17 1.71
C GLY A 307 -6.48 -5.15 2.83
N VAL A 308 -6.51 -6.45 2.53
CA VAL A 308 -6.69 -7.50 3.54
C VAL A 308 -5.86 -8.72 3.25
N ASP A 309 -5.29 -9.30 4.29
CA ASP A 309 -4.64 -10.60 4.22
C ASP A 309 -5.64 -11.71 3.83
N THR A 310 -5.24 -12.56 2.88
CA THR A 310 -6.05 -13.69 2.42
C THR A 310 -6.37 -14.70 3.51
N VAL A 311 -5.54 -14.84 4.54
CA VAL A 311 -5.79 -15.79 5.65
C VAL A 311 -6.66 -15.23 6.76
N ASN A 312 -7.05 -13.94 6.70
CA ASN A 312 -7.93 -13.33 7.70
C ASN A 312 -9.40 -13.53 7.32
N ASP A 313 -9.92 -14.74 7.52
CA ASP A 313 -11.29 -15.10 7.12
C ASP A 313 -12.37 -14.22 7.78
N ALA A 314 -12.15 -13.82 9.03
CA ALA A 314 -13.10 -12.98 9.77
C ALA A 314 -13.27 -11.62 9.11
N ALA A 315 -12.16 -10.94 8.78
CA ALA A 315 -12.20 -9.66 8.09
C ALA A 315 -12.77 -9.80 6.66
N ASN A 316 -12.33 -10.82 5.91
CA ASN A 316 -12.81 -11.07 4.56
C ASN A 316 -14.34 -11.27 4.51
N ARG A 317 -14.94 -11.99 5.49
CA ARG A 317 -16.41 -12.13 5.60
C ARG A 317 -17.12 -10.82 5.87
N VAL A 318 -16.56 -9.96 6.73
CA VAL A 318 -17.13 -8.63 7.00
C VAL A 318 -17.12 -7.78 5.73
N TYR A 319 -15.98 -7.71 5.04
CA TYR A 319 -15.86 -6.89 3.83
C TYR A 319 -16.79 -7.36 2.71
N HIS A 320 -16.87 -8.66 2.45
CA HIS A 320 -17.78 -9.21 1.46
C HIS A 320 -19.25 -8.84 1.76
N ARG A 321 -19.69 -8.97 3.02
CA ARG A 321 -21.05 -8.60 3.44
C ARG A 321 -21.35 -7.10 3.31
N LEU A 322 -20.32 -6.27 3.37
CA LEU A 322 -20.40 -4.82 3.15
C LEU A 322 -20.26 -4.44 1.67
N GLY A 323 -20.28 -5.41 0.76
CA GLY A 323 -20.26 -5.18 -0.69
C GLY A 323 -18.87 -4.94 -1.28
N TYR A 324 -17.79 -5.21 -0.54
CA TYR A 324 -16.43 -5.14 -1.08
C TYR A 324 -16.07 -6.37 -1.89
N GLU A 325 -15.69 -6.14 -3.14
CA GLU A 325 -15.25 -7.15 -4.09
C GLU A 325 -13.72 -7.09 -4.28
N ILE A 326 -13.12 -8.21 -4.69
CA ILE A 326 -11.68 -8.25 -4.96
C ILE A 326 -11.41 -7.46 -6.24
N SER A 327 -10.53 -6.46 -6.16
CA SER A 327 -10.11 -5.62 -7.30
C SER A 327 -8.65 -5.85 -7.71
N GLY A 328 -7.90 -6.64 -6.94
CA GLY A 328 -6.53 -7.02 -7.25
C GLY A 328 -5.85 -7.72 -6.08
N GLY A 329 -4.52 -7.79 -6.12
CA GLY A 329 -3.77 -8.47 -5.07
C GLY A 329 -2.28 -8.18 -5.08
N SER A 330 -1.69 -8.32 -3.90
CA SER A 330 -0.26 -8.22 -3.67
C SER A 330 0.22 -9.44 -2.88
N ALA A 331 1.52 -9.63 -2.85
CA ALA A 331 2.16 -10.69 -2.10
C ALA A 331 3.40 -10.17 -1.39
N ALA A 332 3.69 -10.76 -0.23
CA ALA A 332 4.97 -10.67 0.43
C ALA A 332 5.86 -11.79 -0.10
N PHE A 333 7.03 -11.41 -0.61
CA PHE A 333 8.07 -12.32 -1.08
C PHE A 333 9.20 -12.35 -0.06
N ARG A 334 9.68 -13.54 0.26
CA ARG A 334 10.74 -13.78 1.23
C ARG A 334 11.95 -14.43 0.57
N LEU A 335 13.13 -13.90 0.85
CA LEU A 335 14.43 -14.53 0.58
C LEU A 335 15.12 -14.82 1.92
N ASP A 336 15.49 -16.07 2.15
CA ASP A 336 16.28 -16.47 3.31
C ASP A 336 17.77 -16.23 3.10
N ALA A 337 18.47 -16.01 4.22
CA ALA A 337 19.90 -15.76 4.35
C ALA A 337 20.83 -16.90 3.91
#